data_AF-A0AAI9T4B4-F1
#
_entry.id   AF-A0AAI9T4B4-F1
#
_cell.length_a   1.000
_cell.length_b   1.000
_cell.length_c   1.000
_cell.angle_alpha   90.00
_cell.angle_beta   90.00
_cell.angle_gamma   90.00
#
_symmetry.space_group_name_H-M   'P 1'
#
loop_
_entity.id
_entity.type
_entity.pdbx_description
1 polymer ?
#
loop_
_entity_poly.entity_id
_entity_poly.type
_entity_poly.pdbx_seq_one_letter_code
_entity_poly.pdbx_strand_id
1 'polypeptide(L)'
;MKKLLSLLGIGLLTTTGTTSVLACQKQRTDYSDSKDDDKNNGKDDNKDKENQDLETFNNIIRMAKTGFQDLLFKEVVLGNTSDLLKGYEWVSKKEPRITLQGNNSEHQALINYFLAMFRDVYNIVNQQIINEYPNYYLNSDPLSFNDDDYVISLNFIDLKQMNESLDLKIEGIEKVKAVRIDFNIKYDVKFKSLISTQECQTNFNMTNNVEIFSKLYDGSFIYFQNNLLQWLSSIKTVKLNEGYFKSLYDDFYLDFGMDDSNLDSKYKMTLKEFIKSNQQLAKLDISYNEESSFTWIKNSLIEHHRPSDKGLDFDYLSRNRLKHWGGNEPSTAKAESFVKQYKQLVPKLDQITNNMLNLATLALKLDYINIYGMTLKGYMKDSQNVIFESNVRLSADALNTKLSNFGNLIITFLKFYNITYDGIRFNFQVNAIDFDQIVKNGLENKTILKTLFKIFKSSNVGQNLVDINLFNFTQANGYPGGANFGFNGSNHLIFSTPDPGGFDATFYFGRSPSIFYYTPFQKFFGTNNEVIPEDQYGVQKV
;
A
#
# COMPACT_ATOMS: atom_id res chain seq x y z
N MET A 1 26.08 -20.47 -20.35
CA MET A 1 26.01 -21.31 -19.13
C MET A 1 26.21 -20.39 -17.93
N LYS A 2 25.12 -20.04 -17.24
CA LYS A 2 24.72 -20.60 -15.94
C LYS A 2 25.52 -20.00 -14.76
N LYS A 3 24.73 -19.38 -13.86
CA LYS A 3 24.97 -19.10 -12.42
C LYS A 3 25.68 -17.76 -12.15
N LEU A 4 25.19 -16.87 -11.28
CA LEU A 4 24.34 -17.08 -10.11
C LEU A 4 23.56 -15.78 -9.81
N LEU A 5 22.25 -15.80 -10.05
CA LEU A 5 21.29 -14.83 -9.51
C LEU A 5 20.42 -15.64 -8.55
N SER A 6 20.59 -15.47 -7.24
CA SER A 6 19.69 -16.04 -6.24
C SER A 6 19.94 -15.43 -4.87
N LEU A 7 18.82 -15.13 -4.18
CA LEU A 7 18.61 -14.83 -2.75
C LEU A 7 18.83 -13.35 -2.38
N LEU A 8 17.82 -12.56 -1.96
CA LEU A 8 16.56 -12.78 -1.22
C LEU A 8 15.51 -11.73 -1.64
N GLY A 9 14.19 -11.91 -1.53
CA GLY A 9 13.45 -12.97 -0.85
C GLY A 9 12.04 -13.14 -1.43
N ILE A 10 11.75 -14.40 -1.78
CA ILE A 10 10.45 -14.94 -2.11
C ILE A 10 9.68 -15.11 -0.79
N GLY A 11 8.62 -14.34 -0.62
CA GLY A 11 7.48 -14.72 0.21
C GLY A 11 6.42 -15.30 -0.71
N LEU A 12 5.85 -16.44 -0.32
CA LEU A 12 4.91 -17.25 -1.10
C LEU A 12 3.78 -16.43 -1.74
N LEU A 13 3.62 -16.63 -3.04
CA LEU A 13 2.50 -16.19 -3.86
C LEU A 13 1.19 -16.83 -3.36
N THR A 14 0.25 -16.00 -2.92
CA THR A 14 -1.15 -16.14 -3.31
C THR A 14 -1.48 -14.92 -4.16
N THR A 15 -2.09 -15.18 -5.31
CA THR A 15 -2.44 -14.24 -6.37
C THR A 15 -3.09 -12.95 -5.85
N THR A 16 -2.29 -11.89 -5.75
CA THR A 16 -2.73 -10.49 -5.84
C THR A 16 -1.62 -9.76 -6.60
N GLY A 17 -1.98 -9.03 -7.65
CA GLY A 17 -1.04 -8.36 -8.55
C GLY A 17 -0.16 -7.35 -7.81
N THR A 18 1.08 -7.73 -7.50
CA THR A 18 2.10 -6.81 -7.00
C THR A 18 2.72 -6.06 -8.18
N THR A 19 2.62 -4.73 -8.17
CA THR A 19 3.29 -3.85 -9.12
C THR A 19 4.80 -4.05 -9.03
N SER A 20 5.41 -4.50 -10.11
CA SER A 20 6.87 -4.61 -10.21
C SER A 20 7.41 -3.33 -10.82
N VAL A 21 7.92 -2.41 -9.99
CA VAL A 21 8.64 -1.23 -10.49
C VAL A 21 10.04 -1.66 -10.90
N LEU A 22 10.27 -1.86 -12.20
CA LEU A 22 11.61 -2.05 -12.77
C LEU A 22 12.23 -0.68 -13.05
N ALA A 23 12.89 -0.09 -12.06
CA ALA A 23 13.79 1.02 -12.30
C ALA A 23 15.11 0.46 -12.87
N CYS A 24 15.36 0.63 -14.16
CA CYS A 24 16.67 0.36 -14.75
C CYS A 24 17.66 1.44 -14.27
N GLN A 25 18.45 1.14 -13.25
CA GLN A 25 19.65 1.92 -12.96
C GLN A 25 20.66 1.69 -14.09
N LYS A 26 20.82 2.69 -14.96
CA LYS A 26 21.92 2.71 -15.91
C LYS A 26 23.22 2.89 -15.13
N GLN A 27 23.98 1.82 -14.96
CA GLN A 27 25.35 1.88 -14.48
C GLN A 27 26.14 2.85 -15.36
N ARG A 28 26.63 3.96 -14.79
CA ARG A 28 27.67 4.76 -15.43
C ARG A 28 28.97 3.95 -15.34
N THR A 29 29.44 3.49 -16.49
CA THR A 29 30.79 2.95 -16.67
C THR A 29 31.81 4.09 -16.58
N ASP A 30 32.82 3.91 -15.73
CA ASP A 30 33.96 4.81 -15.54
C ASP A 30 34.87 4.92 -16.78
N TYR A 31 35.52 6.09 -16.94
CA TYR A 31 36.83 6.44 -17.55
C TYR A 31 36.72 7.87 -18.13
N SER A 32 37.64 8.82 -18.02
CA SER A 32 38.95 9.02 -17.36
C SER A 32 39.34 10.48 -17.62
N ASP A 33 40.19 11.03 -16.75
CA ASP A 33 41.11 12.15 -16.98
C ASP A 33 40.60 13.46 -17.59
N SER A 34 40.43 14.47 -16.73
CA SER A 34 41.01 15.80 -16.95
C SER A 34 41.01 16.59 -15.64
N LYS A 35 42.21 16.99 -15.20
CA LYS A 35 42.38 18.14 -14.32
C LYS A 35 41.87 19.36 -15.07
N ASP A 36 41.00 20.15 -14.45
CA ASP A 36 41.12 21.60 -14.38
C ASP A 36 39.98 22.18 -13.54
N ASP A 37 40.36 23.19 -12.76
CA ASP A 37 39.52 23.98 -11.86
C ASP A 37 38.36 24.63 -12.62
N ASP A 38 37.12 24.45 -12.15
CA ASP A 38 36.25 25.61 -11.94
C ASP A 38 34.98 25.29 -11.14
N LYS A 39 34.55 26.31 -10.40
CA LYS A 39 33.36 26.38 -9.56
C LYS A 39 32.10 25.96 -10.31
N ASN A 40 31.32 25.01 -9.79
CA ASN A 40 29.86 25.05 -9.91
C ASN A 40 29.14 24.16 -8.91
N ASN A 41 28.27 24.80 -8.12
CA ASN A 41 27.20 24.19 -7.33
C ASN A 41 26.26 23.43 -8.28
N GLY A 42 25.97 22.15 -8.02
CA GLY A 42 25.01 21.42 -8.86
C GLY A 42 24.88 19.92 -8.60
N LYS A 43 24.86 19.47 -7.33
CA LYS A 43 24.72 18.03 -7.02
C LYS A 43 23.54 17.65 -6.11
N ASP A 44 22.74 18.59 -5.60
CA ASP A 44 21.57 18.26 -4.77
C ASP A 44 20.24 18.21 -5.53
N ASP A 45 20.15 18.78 -6.73
CA ASP A 45 18.91 18.85 -7.52
C ASP A 45 18.34 17.49 -7.98
N ASN A 46 19.15 16.42 -8.06
CA ASN A 46 18.71 15.18 -8.69
C ASN A 46 17.94 14.24 -7.76
N LYS A 47 18.22 14.23 -6.44
CA LYS A 47 17.51 13.34 -5.50
C LYS A 47 16.10 13.84 -5.19
N ASP A 48 15.94 15.15 -5.08
CA ASP A 48 14.62 15.77 -4.90
C ASP A 48 13.75 15.62 -6.16
N LYS A 49 14.36 15.71 -7.35
CA LYS A 49 13.68 15.42 -8.62
C LYS A 49 13.30 13.94 -8.76
N GLU A 50 14.14 12.99 -8.34
CA GLU A 50 13.82 11.56 -8.39
C GLU A 50 12.64 11.18 -7.47
N ASN A 51 12.58 11.76 -6.26
CA ASN A 51 11.45 11.54 -5.35
C ASN A 51 10.15 12.18 -5.88
N GLN A 52 10.23 13.38 -6.44
CA GLN A 52 9.09 14.03 -7.11
C GLN A 52 8.64 13.27 -8.36
N ASP A 53 9.57 12.64 -9.08
CA ASP A 53 9.26 11.84 -10.27
C ASP A 53 8.50 10.57 -9.92
N LEU A 54 8.90 9.88 -8.85
CA LEU A 54 8.20 8.70 -8.36
C LEU A 54 6.80 9.06 -7.82
N GLU A 55 6.67 10.19 -7.12
CA GLU A 55 5.38 10.70 -6.66
C GLU A 55 4.45 11.02 -7.84
N THR A 56 4.96 11.74 -8.85
CA THR A 56 4.23 12.06 -10.07
C THR A 56 3.81 10.79 -10.80
N PHE A 57 4.71 9.82 -10.94
CA PHE A 57 4.42 8.53 -11.55
C PHE A 57 3.30 7.77 -10.82
N ASN A 58 3.35 7.69 -9.49
CA ASN A 58 2.31 7.07 -8.68
C ASN A 58 0.97 7.81 -8.80
N ASN A 59 0.99 9.15 -8.89
CA ASN A 59 -0.21 9.94 -9.15
C ASN A 59 -0.83 9.63 -10.51
N ILE A 60 -0.02 9.49 -11.56
CA ILE A 60 -0.50 9.10 -12.89
C ILE A 60 -1.12 7.69 -12.87
N ILE A 61 -0.47 6.72 -12.21
CA ILE A 61 -1.03 5.36 -12.04
C ILE A 61 -2.40 5.44 -11.35
N ARG A 62 -2.52 6.22 -10.28
CA ARG A 62 -3.78 6.41 -9.56
C ARG A 62 -4.84 7.06 -10.43
N MET A 63 -4.50 8.12 -11.18
CA MET A 63 -5.42 8.77 -12.11
C MET A 63 -5.93 7.80 -13.18
N ALA A 64 -5.05 6.97 -13.76
CA ALA A 64 -5.44 5.98 -14.74
C ALA A 64 -6.41 4.94 -14.14
N LYS A 65 -6.04 4.37 -12.97
CA LYS A 65 -6.86 3.38 -12.26
C LYS A 65 -8.23 3.94 -11.89
N THR A 66 -8.28 5.14 -11.31
CA THR A 66 -9.54 5.81 -10.94
C THR A 66 -10.36 6.13 -12.19
N GLY A 67 -9.75 6.70 -13.23
CA GLY A 67 -10.44 7.04 -14.48
C GLY A 67 -11.09 5.83 -15.15
N PHE A 68 -10.38 4.70 -15.25
CA PHE A 68 -10.96 3.46 -15.76
C PHE A 68 -12.10 2.93 -14.89
N GLN A 69 -11.92 2.91 -13.57
CA GLN A 69 -12.97 2.50 -12.63
C GLN A 69 -14.20 3.41 -12.70
N ASP A 70 -14.02 4.70 -13.02
CA ASP A 70 -15.08 5.68 -13.08
C ASP A 70 -15.77 5.82 -14.45
N LEU A 71 -15.21 5.28 -15.52
CA LEU A 71 -15.76 5.49 -16.86
C LEU A 71 -16.16 4.18 -17.55
N LEU A 72 -15.54 3.05 -17.20
CA LEU A 72 -15.84 1.77 -17.83
C LEU A 72 -17.12 1.13 -17.28
N PHE A 73 -18.05 0.82 -18.18
CA PHE A 73 -19.18 -0.09 -17.99
C PHE A 73 -19.97 0.12 -16.68
N LYS A 74 -20.28 1.39 -16.37
CA LYS A 74 -21.11 1.76 -15.21
C LYS A 74 -22.56 1.31 -15.33
N GLU A 75 -23.02 1.03 -16.55
CA GLU A 75 -24.39 0.66 -16.87
C GLU A 75 -24.47 -0.70 -17.56
N VAL A 76 -25.69 -1.23 -17.62
CA VAL A 76 -26.01 -2.45 -18.38
C VAL A 76 -25.87 -2.15 -19.87
N VAL A 77 -25.13 -3.00 -20.58
CA VAL A 77 -24.90 -2.85 -22.02
C VAL A 77 -26.06 -3.46 -22.80
N LEU A 78 -26.63 -2.70 -23.75
CA LEU A 78 -27.62 -3.22 -24.69
C LEU A 78 -26.93 -4.06 -25.77
N GLY A 79 -27.10 -5.38 -25.71
CA GLY A 79 -26.60 -6.32 -26.69
C GLY A 79 -27.71 -6.90 -27.55
N ASN A 80 -28.27 -6.11 -28.47
CA ASN A 80 -29.39 -6.51 -29.34
C ASN A 80 -29.01 -6.62 -30.83
N THR A 81 -27.74 -6.47 -31.19
CA THR A 81 -27.26 -6.68 -32.56
C THR A 81 -27.12 -8.18 -32.85
N SER A 82 -27.15 -8.57 -34.12
CA SER A 82 -27.05 -9.99 -34.53
C SER A 82 -25.83 -10.70 -33.96
N ASP A 83 -24.70 -10.01 -33.88
CA ASP A 83 -23.45 -10.58 -33.38
C ASP A 83 -23.45 -10.72 -31.86
N LEU A 84 -23.99 -9.73 -31.13
CA LEU A 84 -24.11 -9.78 -29.67
C LEU A 84 -25.13 -10.82 -29.21
N LEU A 85 -26.19 -11.05 -30.00
CA LEU A 85 -27.24 -12.03 -29.70
C LEU A 85 -26.73 -13.46 -29.65
N LYS A 86 -25.70 -13.80 -30.44
CA LYS A 86 -25.06 -15.14 -30.41
C LYS A 86 -24.37 -15.41 -29.08
N GLY A 87 -23.83 -14.38 -28.44
CA GLY A 87 -23.13 -14.51 -27.15
C GLY A 87 -23.98 -15.14 -26.05
N TYR A 88 -25.30 -14.88 -26.06
CA TYR A 88 -26.23 -15.47 -25.09
C TYR A 88 -26.40 -16.98 -25.24
N GLU A 89 -26.05 -17.56 -26.39
CA GLU A 89 -26.25 -18.97 -26.70
C GLU A 89 -25.02 -19.83 -26.32
N TRP A 90 -23.87 -19.19 -26.09
CA TRP A 90 -22.63 -19.88 -25.72
C TRP A 90 -22.50 -20.20 -24.23
N VAL A 91 -23.42 -19.71 -23.40
CA VAL A 91 -23.44 -20.00 -21.97
C VAL A 91 -24.81 -20.48 -21.53
N SER A 92 -24.82 -21.40 -20.59
CA SER A 92 -26.04 -21.98 -20.04
C SER A 92 -25.79 -22.42 -18.59
N LYS A 93 -26.84 -22.88 -17.90
CA LYS A 93 -26.68 -23.48 -16.57
C LYS A 93 -25.71 -24.68 -16.56
N LYS A 94 -25.56 -25.40 -17.67
CA LYS A 94 -24.63 -26.55 -17.79
C LYS A 94 -23.21 -26.11 -18.16
N GLU A 95 -23.10 -25.05 -18.96
CA GLU A 95 -21.83 -24.45 -19.40
C GLU A 95 -21.85 -22.98 -18.99
N PRO A 96 -21.63 -22.69 -17.69
CA PRO A 96 -21.91 -21.38 -17.12
C PRO A 96 -20.91 -20.31 -17.51
N ARG A 97 -19.79 -20.67 -18.14
CA ARG A 97 -18.73 -19.74 -18.52
C ARG A 97 -18.06 -20.17 -19.81
N ILE A 98 -17.78 -19.19 -20.67
CA ILE A 98 -16.90 -19.33 -21.84
C ILE A 98 -15.91 -18.17 -21.87
N THR A 99 -14.65 -18.44 -22.18
CA THR A 99 -13.64 -17.40 -22.44
C THR A 99 -13.48 -17.24 -23.95
N LEU A 100 -13.70 -16.03 -24.43
CA LEU A 100 -13.59 -15.69 -25.84
C LEU A 100 -12.16 -15.88 -26.32
N GLN A 101 -12.03 -16.33 -27.56
CA GLN A 101 -10.77 -16.70 -28.20
C GLN A 101 -10.61 -15.86 -29.46
N GLY A 102 -9.54 -15.07 -29.55
CA GLY A 102 -9.32 -14.16 -30.69
C GLY A 102 -9.15 -14.85 -32.05
N ASN A 103 -8.76 -16.12 -32.04
CA ASN A 103 -8.64 -16.95 -33.25
C ASN A 103 -9.97 -17.59 -33.70
N ASN A 104 -11.05 -17.48 -32.91
CA ASN A 104 -12.37 -17.94 -33.31
C ASN A 104 -13.13 -16.80 -34.01
N SER A 105 -13.43 -16.97 -35.30
CA SER A 105 -14.14 -15.99 -36.11
C SER A 105 -15.51 -15.60 -35.56
N GLU A 106 -16.19 -16.50 -34.86
CA GLU A 106 -17.49 -16.21 -34.24
C GLU A 106 -17.35 -15.29 -33.01
N HIS A 107 -16.22 -15.38 -32.30
CA HIS A 107 -15.96 -14.56 -31.11
C HIS A 107 -15.50 -13.13 -31.45
N GLN A 108 -14.90 -12.93 -32.63
CA GLN A 108 -14.22 -11.68 -32.97
C GLN A 108 -15.14 -10.45 -32.94
N ALA A 109 -16.40 -10.58 -33.38
CA ALA A 109 -17.33 -9.45 -33.35
C ALA A 109 -17.60 -8.95 -31.92
N LEU A 110 -17.76 -9.88 -30.96
CA LEU A 110 -17.98 -9.56 -29.55
C LEU A 110 -16.73 -8.97 -28.90
N ILE A 111 -15.56 -9.55 -29.20
CA ILE A 111 -14.26 -9.05 -28.73
C ILE A 111 -14.04 -7.61 -29.20
N ASN A 112 -14.19 -7.36 -30.51
CA ASN A 112 -13.97 -6.05 -31.09
C ASN A 112 -14.93 -4.99 -30.53
N TYR A 113 -16.17 -5.38 -30.25
CA TYR A 113 -17.15 -4.50 -29.62
C TYR A 113 -16.67 -4.02 -28.24
N PHE A 114 -16.24 -4.93 -27.36
CA PHE A 114 -15.78 -4.55 -26.02
C PHE A 114 -14.43 -3.82 -26.03
N LEU A 115 -13.51 -4.20 -26.93
CA LEU A 115 -12.25 -3.47 -27.11
C LEU A 115 -12.48 -2.04 -27.61
N ALA A 116 -13.46 -1.81 -28.50
CA ALA A 116 -13.82 -0.47 -28.94
C ALA A 116 -14.32 0.40 -27.79
N MET A 117 -15.22 -0.14 -26.95
CA MET A 117 -15.70 0.56 -25.75
C MET A 117 -14.55 0.88 -24.77
N PHE A 118 -13.62 -0.06 -24.58
CA PHE A 118 -12.43 0.20 -23.77
C PHE A 118 -11.56 1.31 -24.36
N ARG A 119 -11.32 1.31 -25.68
CA ARG A 119 -10.54 2.34 -26.39
C ARG A 119 -11.10 3.75 -26.19
N ASP A 120 -12.43 3.89 -26.24
CA ASP A 120 -13.07 5.18 -26.04
C ASP A 120 -12.76 5.75 -24.65
N VAL A 121 -12.88 4.92 -23.60
CA VAL A 121 -12.55 5.32 -22.24
C VAL A 121 -11.04 5.50 -22.04
N TYR A 122 -10.23 4.61 -22.62
CA TYR A 122 -8.79 4.72 -22.67
C TYR A 122 -8.35 6.08 -23.18
N ASN A 123 -8.90 6.54 -24.30
CA ASN A 123 -8.58 7.83 -24.89
C ASN A 123 -8.95 8.99 -23.96
N ILE A 124 -10.11 8.93 -23.30
CA ILE A 124 -10.53 9.97 -22.34
C ILE A 124 -9.54 10.06 -21.17
N VAL A 125 -9.21 8.93 -20.54
CA VAL A 125 -8.31 8.90 -19.39
C VAL A 125 -6.89 9.32 -19.78
N ASN A 126 -6.40 8.85 -20.93
CA ASN A 126 -5.09 9.22 -21.47
C ASN A 126 -5.01 10.75 -21.68
N GLN A 127 -6.05 11.35 -22.27
CA GLN A 127 -6.12 12.82 -22.46
C GLN A 127 -6.22 13.60 -21.13
N GLN A 128 -6.95 13.09 -20.14
CA GLN A 128 -6.99 13.71 -18.81
C GLN A 128 -5.60 13.79 -18.17
N ILE A 129 -4.80 12.73 -18.27
CA ILE A 129 -3.43 12.72 -17.77
C ILE A 129 -2.53 13.68 -18.56
N ILE A 130 -2.66 13.72 -19.88
CA ILE A 130 -1.92 14.68 -20.73
C ILE A 130 -2.22 16.12 -20.30
N ASN A 131 -3.48 16.45 -20.05
CA ASN A 131 -3.90 17.80 -19.66
C ASN A 131 -3.39 18.21 -18.27
N GLU A 132 -3.28 17.27 -17.33
CA GLU A 132 -2.72 17.52 -16.00
C GLU A 132 -1.19 17.68 -16.03
N TYR A 133 -0.54 16.96 -16.95
CA TYR A 133 0.93 16.88 -17.07
C TYR A 133 1.46 17.27 -18.46
N PRO A 134 1.05 18.43 -19.03
CA PRO A 134 1.25 18.73 -20.45
C PRO A 134 2.72 18.85 -20.86
N ASN A 135 3.57 19.31 -19.94
CA ASN A 135 5.00 19.48 -20.17
C ASN A 135 5.75 18.14 -20.38
N TYR A 136 5.16 17.03 -19.95
CA TYR A 136 5.80 15.70 -20.01
C TYR A 136 5.36 14.89 -21.24
N TYR A 137 4.25 15.26 -21.88
CA TYR A 137 3.58 14.47 -22.92
C TYR A 137 3.38 15.23 -24.23
N LEU A 138 4.36 16.05 -24.62
CA LEU A 138 4.31 16.83 -25.87
C LEU A 138 4.15 15.94 -27.12
N ASN A 139 4.84 14.78 -27.15
CA ASN A 139 4.88 13.87 -28.30
C ASN A 139 4.84 12.39 -27.86
N SER A 140 4.26 12.08 -26.71
CA SER A 140 4.20 10.73 -26.16
C SER A 140 2.95 10.56 -25.31
N ASP A 141 2.39 9.35 -25.31
CA ASP A 141 1.23 9.03 -24.47
C ASP A 141 1.66 8.52 -23.07
N PRO A 142 0.97 8.96 -21.99
CA PRO A 142 1.19 8.43 -20.65
C PRO A 142 0.79 6.96 -20.52
N LEU A 143 -0.18 6.51 -21.30
CA LEU A 143 -0.67 5.14 -21.29
C LEU A 143 -0.32 4.43 -22.60
N SER A 144 -0.27 3.11 -22.57
CA SER A 144 -0.31 2.26 -23.75
C SER A 144 -0.88 0.91 -23.39
N PHE A 145 -1.49 0.19 -24.33
CA PHE A 145 -1.94 -1.17 -24.10
C PHE A 145 -1.79 -2.02 -25.36
N ASN A 146 -1.78 -3.34 -25.20
CA ASN A 146 -1.78 -4.29 -26.32
C ASN A 146 -3.19 -4.82 -26.54
N ASP A 147 -3.72 -4.63 -27.75
CA ASP A 147 -5.02 -5.13 -28.19
C ASP A 147 -5.14 -6.66 -28.16
N ASP A 148 -4.04 -7.38 -28.01
CA ASP A 148 -4.00 -8.85 -27.89
C ASP A 148 -3.88 -9.36 -26.44
N ASP A 149 -3.57 -8.50 -25.47
CA ASP A 149 -3.39 -8.89 -24.05
C ASP A 149 -4.66 -8.63 -23.23
N TYR A 150 -5.75 -9.28 -23.67
CA TYR A 150 -7.05 -9.24 -23.01
C TYR A 150 -7.54 -10.64 -22.63
N VAL A 151 -8.42 -10.68 -21.64
CA VAL A 151 -9.25 -11.84 -21.32
C VAL A 151 -10.69 -11.36 -21.19
N ILE A 152 -11.56 -11.87 -22.07
CA ILE A 152 -12.99 -11.60 -22.03
C ILE A 152 -13.72 -12.92 -21.79
N SER A 153 -14.51 -13.01 -20.73
CA SER A 153 -15.34 -14.18 -20.45
C SER A 153 -16.82 -13.80 -20.37
N LEU A 154 -17.67 -14.64 -20.92
CA LEU A 154 -19.13 -14.57 -20.74
C LEU A 154 -19.51 -15.55 -19.65
N ASN A 155 -20.43 -15.14 -18.80
CA ASN A 155 -20.97 -15.96 -17.73
C ASN A 155 -22.50 -15.95 -17.80
N PHE A 156 -23.08 -17.11 -17.57
CA PHE A 156 -24.53 -17.32 -17.55
C PHE A 156 -25.19 -16.54 -16.41
N ILE A 157 -26.35 -15.95 -16.69
CA ILE A 157 -27.24 -15.34 -15.70
C ILE A 157 -28.57 -16.10 -15.68
N ASP A 158 -28.97 -16.64 -14.52
CA ASP A 158 -30.25 -17.35 -14.34
C ASP A 158 -31.38 -16.36 -14.00
N LEU A 159 -31.83 -15.61 -15.00
CA LEU A 159 -32.87 -14.57 -14.85
C LEU A 159 -34.18 -15.13 -14.27
N LYS A 160 -34.54 -16.35 -14.70
CA LYS A 160 -35.77 -17.02 -14.24
C LYS A 160 -35.68 -17.36 -12.77
N GLN A 161 -34.62 -18.07 -12.36
CA GLN A 161 -34.44 -18.45 -10.96
C GLN A 161 -34.33 -17.22 -10.06
N MET A 162 -33.69 -16.15 -10.54
CA MET A 162 -33.61 -14.88 -9.82
C MET A 162 -34.99 -14.24 -9.61
N ASN A 163 -35.79 -14.10 -10.67
CA ASN A 163 -37.14 -13.52 -10.59
C ASN A 163 -38.04 -14.30 -9.62
N GLU A 164 -37.92 -15.64 -9.62
CA GLU A 164 -38.67 -16.55 -8.74
C GLU A 164 -38.18 -16.49 -7.29
N SER A 165 -36.88 -16.62 -7.05
CA SER A 165 -36.31 -16.72 -5.70
C SER A 165 -36.38 -15.43 -4.90
N LEU A 166 -36.43 -14.30 -5.61
CA LEU A 166 -36.54 -12.97 -5.02
C LEU A 166 -37.99 -12.45 -4.98
N ASP A 167 -38.96 -13.25 -5.46
CA ASP A 167 -40.39 -12.92 -5.56
C ASP A 167 -40.68 -11.59 -6.29
N LEU A 168 -39.93 -11.29 -7.36
CA LEU A 168 -40.02 -9.99 -8.07
C LEU A 168 -41.19 -9.92 -9.06
N LYS A 169 -41.70 -11.06 -9.53
CA LYS A 169 -42.89 -11.19 -10.41
C LYS A 169 -42.83 -10.33 -11.67
N ILE A 170 -41.66 -10.20 -12.28
CA ILE A 170 -41.47 -9.39 -13.49
C ILE A 170 -42.02 -10.14 -14.70
N GLU A 171 -43.00 -9.55 -15.38
CA GLU A 171 -43.59 -10.07 -16.62
C GLU A 171 -42.63 -9.91 -17.82
N GLY A 172 -42.63 -10.89 -18.73
CA GLY A 172 -41.82 -10.84 -19.96
C GLY A 172 -40.35 -11.21 -19.79
N ILE A 173 -39.92 -11.58 -18.58
CA ILE A 173 -38.53 -11.95 -18.28
C ILE A 173 -38.07 -13.17 -19.08
N GLU A 174 -38.99 -14.05 -19.47
CA GLU A 174 -38.72 -15.25 -20.26
C GLU A 174 -38.21 -14.97 -21.68
N LYS A 175 -38.41 -13.74 -22.17
CA LYS A 175 -37.92 -13.27 -23.48
C LYS A 175 -36.61 -12.49 -23.37
N VAL A 176 -36.15 -12.21 -22.15
CA VAL A 176 -34.91 -11.49 -21.89
C VAL A 176 -33.76 -12.48 -21.89
N LYS A 177 -32.68 -12.11 -22.59
CA LYS A 177 -31.40 -12.80 -22.57
C LYS A 177 -30.37 -11.87 -21.95
N ALA A 178 -29.57 -12.39 -21.04
CA ALA A 178 -28.48 -11.62 -20.43
C ALA A 178 -27.28 -12.50 -20.11
N VAL A 179 -26.10 -11.89 -20.13
CA VAL A 179 -24.83 -12.49 -19.68
C VAL A 179 -24.03 -11.49 -18.86
N ARG A 180 -23.24 -12.00 -17.91
CA ARG A 180 -22.21 -11.20 -17.25
C ARG A 180 -20.93 -11.30 -18.06
N ILE A 181 -20.37 -10.17 -18.42
CA ILE A 181 -19.06 -10.07 -19.06
C ILE A 181 -18.02 -9.81 -17.99
N ASP A 182 -16.98 -10.64 -17.93
CA ASP A 182 -15.75 -10.35 -17.20
C ASP A 182 -14.72 -9.88 -18.22
N PHE A 183 -14.30 -8.62 -18.12
CA PHE A 183 -13.37 -7.97 -19.02
C PHE A 183 -12.09 -7.63 -18.27
N ASN A 184 -10.97 -8.07 -18.82
CA ASN A 184 -9.65 -7.83 -18.27
C ASN A 184 -8.68 -7.45 -19.38
N ILE A 185 -7.93 -6.38 -19.20
CA ILE A 185 -6.91 -5.93 -20.14
C ILE A 185 -5.72 -5.33 -19.39
N LYS A 186 -4.50 -5.62 -19.86
CA LYS A 186 -3.29 -4.98 -19.30
C LYS A 186 -2.96 -3.70 -20.03
N TYR A 187 -2.47 -2.71 -19.29
CA TYR A 187 -2.00 -1.44 -19.83
C TYR A 187 -0.73 -1.01 -19.11
N ASP A 188 0.18 -0.35 -19.82
CA ASP A 188 1.37 0.26 -19.25
C ASP A 188 1.12 1.72 -18.94
N VAL A 189 1.60 2.15 -17.77
CA VAL A 189 1.72 3.57 -17.41
C VAL A 189 3.19 3.97 -17.56
N LYS A 190 3.43 5.11 -18.19
CA LYS A 190 4.76 5.63 -18.52
C LYS A 190 4.93 7.04 -17.97
N PHE A 191 6.06 7.31 -17.32
CA PHE A 191 6.50 8.65 -16.96
C PHE A 191 8.02 8.72 -17.04
N LYS A 192 8.55 9.53 -17.96
CA LYS A 192 9.99 9.57 -18.29
C LYS A 192 10.53 8.17 -18.61
N SER A 193 11.41 7.63 -17.75
CA SER A 193 11.98 6.27 -17.89
C SER A 193 11.26 5.23 -17.04
N LEU A 194 10.31 5.63 -16.20
CA LEU A 194 9.53 4.74 -15.35
C LEU A 194 8.38 4.15 -16.18
N ILE A 195 8.26 2.82 -16.10
CA ILE A 195 7.19 2.05 -16.75
C ILE A 195 6.64 1.07 -15.72
N SER A 196 5.32 0.97 -15.65
CA SER A 196 4.64 0.02 -14.77
C SER A 196 3.44 -0.56 -15.51
N THR A 197 3.42 -1.88 -15.65
CA THR A 197 2.27 -2.60 -16.18
C THR A 197 1.20 -2.71 -15.11
N GLN A 198 0.00 -2.31 -15.47
CA GLN A 198 -1.20 -2.31 -14.67
C GLN A 198 -2.26 -3.20 -15.33
N GLU A 199 -3.27 -3.56 -14.56
CA GLU A 199 -4.38 -4.40 -15.01
C GLU A 199 -5.68 -3.61 -14.82
N CYS A 200 -6.51 -3.59 -15.86
CA CYS A 200 -7.85 -3.03 -15.83
C CYS A 200 -8.84 -4.20 -15.86
N GLN A 201 -9.34 -4.56 -14.68
CA GLN A 201 -10.35 -5.59 -14.53
C GLN A 201 -11.71 -4.97 -14.19
N THR A 202 -12.73 -5.35 -14.94
CA THR A 202 -14.11 -4.95 -14.70
C THR A 202 -15.06 -6.07 -15.11
N ASN A 203 -16.21 -6.12 -14.47
CA ASN A 203 -17.32 -6.98 -14.86
C ASN A 203 -18.51 -6.10 -15.26
N PHE A 204 -19.47 -6.58 -16.03
CA PHE A 204 -20.72 -5.84 -16.29
C PHE A 204 -21.76 -6.79 -16.87
N ASN A 205 -23.01 -6.34 -16.96
CA ASN A 205 -24.08 -7.13 -17.56
C ASN A 205 -24.37 -6.64 -18.98
N MET A 206 -24.59 -7.57 -19.90
CA MET A 206 -25.10 -7.31 -21.24
C MET A 206 -26.47 -7.97 -21.38
N THR A 207 -27.45 -7.28 -21.95
CA THR A 207 -28.83 -7.78 -22.12
C THR A 207 -29.42 -7.37 -23.46
N ASN A 208 -30.32 -8.18 -24.00
CA ASN A 208 -31.10 -7.81 -25.19
C ASN A 208 -32.23 -6.82 -24.89
N ASN A 209 -32.59 -6.62 -23.61
CA ASN A 209 -33.66 -5.73 -23.17
C ASN A 209 -33.28 -5.05 -21.85
N VAL A 210 -32.82 -3.80 -21.93
CA VAL A 210 -32.38 -3.02 -20.76
C VAL A 210 -33.55 -2.69 -19.85
N GLU A 211 -34.72 -2.35 -20.36
CA GLU A 211 -35.85 -1.92 -19.52
C GLU A 211 -36.32 -3.02 -18.54
N ILE A 212 -36.53 -4.23 -19.05
CA ILE A 212 -36.97 -5.36 -18.21
C ILE A 212 -35.83 -5.84 -17.31
N PHE A 213 -34.61 -5.89 -17.84
CA PHE A 213 -33.44 -6.28 -17.05
C PHE A 213 -33.17 -5.30 -15.90
N SER A 214 -33.33 -3.99 -16.11
CA SER A 214 -33.16 -2.99 -15.05
C SER A 214 -34.18 -3.17 -13.93
N LYS A 215 -35.43 -3.56 -14.23
CA LYS A 215 -36.42 -3.90 -13.17
C LYS A 215 -35.94 -5.08 -12.32
N LEU A 216 -35.36 -6.12 -12.95
CA LEU A 216 -34.80 -7.28 -12.24
C LEU A 216 -33.58 -6.87 -11.40
N TYR A 217 -32.69 -6.08 -12.00
CA TYR A 217 -31.49 -5.58 -11.37
C TYR A 217 -31.82 -4.74 -10.13
N ASP A 218 -32.70 -3.75 -10.25
CA ASP A 218 -33.12 -2.87 -9.16
C ASP A 218 -33.84 -3.64 -8.06
N GLY A 219 -34.75 -4.55 -8.42
CA GLY A 219 -35.42 -5.43 -7.47
C GLY A 219 -34.43 -6.31 -6.69
N SER A 220 -33.43 -6.87 -7.38
CA SER A 220 -32.38 -7.68 -6.76
C SER A 220 -31.49 -6.86 -5.85
N PHE A 221 -31.11 -5.65 -6.28
CA PHE A 221 -30.35 -4.72 -5.47
C PHE A 221 -31.11 -4.36 -4.18
N ILE A 222 -32.38 -3.97 -4.28
CA ILE A 222 -33.21 -3.61 -3.12
C ILE A 222 -33.36 -4.81 -2.16
N TYR A 223 -33.65 -6.00 -2.69
CA TYR A 223 -33.76 -7.21 -1.88
C TYR A 223 -32.47 -7.47 -1.09
N PHE A 224 -31.33 -7.44 -1.79
CA PHE A 224 -30.04 -7.72 -1.20
C PHE A 224 -29.64 -6.66 -0.17
N GLN A 225 -29.80 -5.38 -0.53
CA GLN A 225 -29.56 -4.22 0.32
C GLN A 225 -30.35 -4.28 1.63
N ASN A 226 -31.65 -4.60 1.56
CA ASN A 226 -32.51 -4.72 2.74
C ASN A 226 -32.04 -5.82 3.70
N ASN A 227 -31.60 -6.96 3.16
CA ASN A 227 -31.08 -8.06 3.96
C ASN A 227 -29.68 -7.79 4.55
N LEU A 228 -28.94 -6.81 4.03
CA LEU A 228 -27.63 -6.41 4.53
C LEU A 228 -27.67 -5.27 5.56
N LEU A 229 -28.81 -4.59 5.79
CA LEU A 229 -28.87 -3.40 6.65
C LEU A 229 -28.33 -3.65 8.07
N GLN A 230 -28.61 -4.82 8.67
CA GLN A 230 -28.09 -5.18 9.99
C GLN A 230 -26.55 -5.30 9.98
N TRP A 231 -26.00 -5.93 8.95
CA TRP A 231 -24.56 -6.05 8.78
C TRP A 231 -23.91 -4.68 8.53
N LEU A 232 -24.47 -3.87 7.63
CA LEU A 232 -23.99 -2.52 7.38
C LEU A 232 -23.97 -1.67 8.66
N SER A 233 -24.99 -1.81 9.51
CA SER A 233 -25.01 -1.15 10.83
C SER A 233 -23.86 -1.61 11.72
N SER A 234 -23.55 -2.92 11.76
CA SER A 234 -22.47 -3.46 12.60
C SER A 234 -21.08 -3.06 12.13
N ILE A 235 -20.90 -2.83 10.83
CA ILE A 235 -19.64 -2.37 10.23
C ILE A 235 -19.60 -0.86 9.96
N LYS A 236 -20.61 -0.08 10.36
CA LYS A 236 -20.63 1.38 10.17
C LYS A 236 -19.45 2.07 10.86
N THR A 237 -19.06 1.55 12.02
CA THR A 237 -17.82 1.93 12.70
C THR A 237 -17.06 0.67 13.06
N VAL A 238 -15.93 0.45 12.39
CA VAL A 238 -15.01 -0.65 12.66
C VAL A 238 -13.96 -0.19 13.63
N LYS A 239 -13.75 -0.95 14.70
CA LYS A 239 -12.63 -0.75 15.63
C LYS A 239 -11.51 -1.72 15.29
N LEU A 240 -10.32 -1.21 15.00
CA LEU A 240 -9.19 -2.01 14.50
C LEU A 240 -8.69 -3.05 15.50
N ASN A 241 -8.86 -2.80 16.80
CA ASN A 241 -8.36 -3.66 17.88
C ASN A 241 -9.36 -4.74 18.33
N GLU A 242 -10.45 -4.94 17.58
CA GLU A 242 -11.55 -5.86 17.92
C GLU A 242 -11.92 -6.77 16.72
N GLY A 243 -12.53 -7.93 17.02
CA GLY A 243 -13.12 -8.83 16.03
C GLY A 243 -12.18 -9.25 14.89
N TYR A 244 -12.73 -9.34 13.67
CA TYR A 244 -11.99 -9.73 12.46
C TYR A 244 -10.87 -8.78 12.06
N PHE A 245 -10.89 -7.55 12.55
CA PHE A 245 -9.93 -6.51 12.21
C PHE A 245 -8.73 -6.48 13.16
N LYS A 246 -8.81 -7.16 14.32
CA LYS A 246 -7.75 -7.19 15.35
C LYS A 246 -6.36 -7.49 14.78
N SER A 247 -6.26 -8.37 13.79
CA SER A 247 -4.96 -8.70 13.19
C SER A 247 -4.26 -7.49 12.55
N LEU A 248 -5.02 -6.53 12.02
CA LEU A 248 -4.47 -5.29 11.47
C LEU A 248 -3.85 -4.43 12.58
N TYR A 249 -4.52 -4.33 13.73
CA TYR A 249 -3.95 -3.67 14.91
C TYR A 249 -2.73 -4.41 15.45
N ASP A 250 -2.79 -5.74 15.51
CA ASP A 250 -1.68 -6.57 16.02
C ASP A 250 -0.42 -6.36 15.18
N ASP A 251 -0.55 -6.17 13.86
CA ASP A 251 0.54 -5.87 12.93
C ASP A 251 0.84 -4.36 12.79
N PHE A 252 0.17 -3.50 13.55
CA PHE A 252 0.25 -2.03 13.51
C PHE A 252 0.03 -1.44 12.11
N TYR A 253 -0.97 -1.99 11.41
CA TYR A 253 -1.35 -1.58 10.06
C TYR A 253 -2.35 -0.41 10.10
N LEU A 254 -1.84 0.82 9.98
CA LEU A 254 -2.60 2.07 10.07
C LEU A 254 -2.65 2.89 8.77
N ASP A 255 -1.83 2.52 7.77
CA ASP A 255 -1.78 3.18 6.46
C ASP A 255 -2.61 2.39 5.45
N PHE A 256 -3.76 2.97 5.07
CA PHE A 256 -4.65 2.44 4.03
C PHE A 256 -4.61 3.28 2.75
N GLY A 257 -3.72 4.26 2.66
CA GLY A 257 -3.62 5.18 1.51
C GLY A 257 -2.87 4.58 0.32
N MET A 258 -1.99 3.60 0.54
CA MET A 258 -1.24 2.91 -0.51
C MET A 258 -1.88 1.60 -0.94
N ASP A 259 -2.23 0.78 0.05
CA ASP A 259 -2.68 -0.59 -0.12
C ASP A 259 -3.68 -0.91 1.00
N ASP A 260 -4.93 -1.12 0.60
CA ASP A 260 -6.01 -1.52 1.49
C ASP A 260 -6.36 -3.00 1.36
N SER A 261 -5.58 -3.83 0.65
CA SER A 261 -5.87 -5.25 0.38
C SER A 261 -6.13 -6.07 1.65
N ASN A 262 -5.35 -5.83 2.71
CA ASN A 262 -5.54 -6.48 4.00
C ASN A 262 -6.85 -6.05 4.67
N LEU A 263 -7.24 -4.78 4.53
CA LEU A 263 -8.51 -4.23 5.04
C LEU A 263 -9.70 -4.76 4.22
N ASP A 264 -9.62 -4.68 2.90
CA ASP A 264 -10.56 -5.23 1.91
C ASP A 264 -10.88 -6.69 2.21
N SER A 265 -9.84 -7.50 2.44
CA SER A 265 -9.97 -8.92 2.80
C SER A 265 -10.77 -9.14 4.08
N LYS A 266 -10.65 -8.25 5.09
CA LYS A 266 -11.48 -8.34 6.30
C LYS A 266 -12.94 -8.01 6.02
N TYR A 267 -13.23 -6.98 5.23
CA TYR A 267 -14.60 -6.67 4.82
C TYR A 267 -15.22 -7.81 4.00
N LYS A 268 -14.48 -8.37 3.04
CA LYS A 268 -14.91 -9.53 2.24
C LYS A 268 -15.24 -10.73 3.13
N MET A 269 -14.41 -11.04 4.11
CA MET A 269 -14.62 -12.15 5.05
C MET A 269 -15.87 -11.93 5.91
N THR A 270 -16.02 -10.75 6.52
CA THR A 270 -17.19 -10.44 7.35
C THR A 270 -18.50 -10.47 6.56
N LEU A 271 -18.51 -9.99 5.32
CA LEU A 271 -19.66 -10.08 4.42
C LEU A 271 -20.02 -11.54 4.11
N LYS A 272 -19.03 -12.34 3.70
CA LYS A 272 -19.21 -13.76 3.36
C LYS A 272 -19.81 -14.55 4.52
N GLU A 273 -19.30 -14.32 5.73
CA GLU A 273 -19.84 -14.99 6.93
C GLU A 273 -21.26 -14.53 7.25
N PHE A 274 -21.54 -13.23 7.14
CA PHE A 274 -22.90 -12.72 7.32
C PHE A 274 -23.89 -13.35 6.33
N ILE A 275 -23.57 -13.36 5.03
CA ILE A 275 -24.40 -13.97 3.98
C ILE A 275 -24.69 -15.44 4.28
N LYS A 276 -23.67 -16.22 4.67
CA LYS A 276 -23.82 -17.63 5.02
C LYS A 276 -24.73 -17.85 6.23
N SER A 277 -24.70 -16.92 7.19
CA SER A 277 -25.53 -17.00 8.41
C SER A 277 -26.96 -16.47 8.23
N ASN A 278 -27.20 -15.65 7.20
CA ASN A 278 -28.49 -15.01 6.96
C ASN A 278 -29.44 -15.99 6.23
N GLN A 279 -30.59 -16.30 6.86
CA GLN A 279 -31.54 -17.30 6.34
C GLN A 279 -32.12 -16.99 4.95
N GLN A 280 -32.21 -15.71 4.58
CA GLN A 280 -32.73 -15.29 3.28
C GLN A 280 -31.63 -15.34 2.22
N LEU A 281 -30.46 -14.78 2.52
CA LEU A 281 -29.34 -14.70 1.59
C LEU A 281 -28.68 -16.07 1.35
N ALA A 282 -28.61 -16.93 2.37
CA ALA A 282 -27.97 -18.24 2.27
C ALA A 282 -28.67 -19.22 1.29
N LYS A 283 -29.91 -18.91 0.88
CA LYS A 283 -30.67 -19.70 -0.11
C LYS A 283 -30.41 -19.27 -1.54
N LEU A 284 -29.77 -18.11 -1.73
CA LEU A 284 -29.50 -17.57 -3.05
C LEU A 284 -28.20 -18.14 -3.61
N ASP A 285 -28.12 -18.28 -4.92
CA ASP A 285 -26.85 -18.52 -5.62
C ASP A 285 -26.05 -17.21 -5.62
N ILE A 286 -25.14 -17.06 -4.65
CA ILE A 286 -24.25 -15.92 -4.53
C ILE A 286 -22.82 -16.37 -4.80
N SER A 287 -22.17 -15.71 -5.74
CA SER A 287 -20.74 -15.86 -6.00
C SER A 287 -20.01 -14.53 -5.90
N TYR A 288 -18.68 -14.56 -5.87
CA TYR A 288 -17.85 -13.40 -5.60
C TYR A 288 -16.81 -13.19 -6.70
N ASN A 289 -16.56 -11.94 -7.05
CA ASN A 289 -15.48 -11.54 -7.94
C ASN A 289 -14.22 -11.29 -7.11
N GLU A 290 -13.53 -12.37 -6.71
CA GLU A 290 -12.45 -12.33 -5.69
C GLU A 290 -11.34 -11.32 -5.99
N GLU A 291 -11.00 -11.17 -7.26
CA GLU A 291 -9.97 -10.25 -7.75
C GLU A 291 -10.41 -8.78 -7.70
N SER A 292 -11.71 -8.49 -7.63
CA SER A 292 -12.23 -7.11 -7.52
C SER A 292 -12.12 -6.58 -6.10
N SER A 293 -11.68 -5.33 -5.93
CA SER A 293 -11.73 -4.64 -4.63
C SER A 293 -13.18 -4.46 -4.18
N PHE A 294 -13.50 -4.86 -2.97
CA PHE A 294 -14.79 -4.63 -2.34
C PHE A 294 -14.84 -3.27 -1.62
N THR A 295 -13.72 -2.83 -1.06
CA THR A 295 -13.59 -1.50 -0.44
C THR A 295 -13.21 -0.41 -1.45
N TRP A 296 -13.67 0.81 -1.18
CA TRP A 296 -13.22 2.03 -1.82
C TRP A 296 -12.85 3.06 -0.75
N ILE A 297 -11.55 3.29 -0.56
CA ILE A 297 -11.06 4.30 0.39
C ILE A 297 -11.42 5.69 -0.13
N LYS A 298 -12.30 6.39 0.59
CA LYS A 298 -12.62 7.81 0.31
C LYS A 298 -11.59 8.73 0.94
N ASN A 299 -11.13 8.38 2.15
CA ASN A 299 -10.13 9.12 2.89
C ASN A 299 -9.29 8.17 3.74
N SER A 300 -8.00 8.47 3.87
CA SER A 300 -7.09 7.80 4.80
C SER A 300 -6.37 8.86 5.64
N LEU A 301 -6.12 8.55 6.91
CA LEU A 301 -5.37 9.41 7.81
C LEU A 301 -3.95 9.61 7.27
N ILE A 302 -3.27 8.52 6.94
CA ILE A 302 -1.90 8.54 6.44
C ILE A 302 -1.94 8.78 4.94
N GLU A 303 -1.33 9.87 4.50
CA GLU A 303 -1.10 10.12 3.08
C GLU A 303 0.22 9.44 2.72
N HIS A 304 0.16 8.31 2.02
CA HIS A 304 1.33 7.47 1.78
C HIS A 304 2.54 8.22 1.18
N HIS A 305 2.28 9.20 0.32
CA HIS A 305 3.29 10.02 -0.36
C HIS A 305 3.92 11.09 0.56
N ARG A 306 3.49 11.21 1.82
CA ARG A 306 4.06 12.11 2.82
C ARG A 306 4.82 11.30 3.87
N PRO A 307 6.16 11.16 3.74
CA PRO A 307 6.97 10.41 4.72
C PRO A 307 6.85 10.95 6.15
N SER A 308 6.55 12.24 6.33
CA SER A 308 6.29 12.87 7.63
C SER A 308 5.10 12.29 8.37
N ASP A 309 4.06 11.81 7.67
CA ASP A 309 2.93 11.09 8.27
C ASP A 309 3.34 9.75 8.88
N LYS A 310 4.56 9.28 8.57
CA LYS A 310 5.15 8.05 9.10
C LYS A 310 6.37 8.30 9.99
N GLY A 311 6.65 9.56 10.34
CA GLY A 311 7.79 9.91 11.20
C GLY A 311 9.13 10.09 10.47
N LEU A 312 9.12 10.13 9.14
CA LEU A 312 10.26 10.55 8.32
C LEU A 312 10.06 12.00 7.87
N ASP A 313 10.26 12.94 8.78
CA ASP A 313 10.27 14.37 8.47
C ASP A 313 11.70 14.90 8.51
N PHE A 314 12.34 14.99 7.34
CA PHE A 314 13.74 15.39 7.19
C PHE A 314 14.03 16.76 7.79
N ASP A 315 13.08 17.69 7.80
CA ASP A 315 13.31 19.04 8.34
C ASP A 315 13.39 19.06 9.87
N TYR A 316 12.87 18.02 10.53
CA TYR A 316 12.72 17.98 12.00
C TYR A 316 13.36 16.75 12.65
N LEU A 317 14.19 15.97 11.95
CA LEU A 317 14.85 14.78 12.50
C LEU A 317 15.74 15.06 13.71
N SER A 318 16.24 16.29 13.89
CA SER A 318 16.96 16.70 15.10
C SER A 318 16.13 16.49 16.38
N ARG A 319 14.79 16.64 16.28
CA ARG A 319 13.83 16.41 17.38
C ARG A 319 13.70 14.93 17.75
N ASN A 320 14.20 14.01 16.93
CA ASN A 320 14.20 12.58 17.24
C ASN A 320 15.25 12.21 18.28
N ARG A 321 16.19 13.09 18.64
CA ARG A 321 17.25 12.72 19.61
C ARG A 321 16.70 12.51 21.01
N LEU A 322 17.32 11.59 21.75
CA LEU A 322 16.92 11.25 23.12
C LEU A 322 16.77 12.48 24.03
N LYS A 323 17.67 13.47 23.91
CA LYS A 323 17.63 14.71 24.71
C LYS A 323 16.30 15.48 24.63
N HIS A 324 15.51 15.32 23.57
CA HIS A 324 14.25 16.03 23.39
C HIS A 324 13.09 15.40 24.17
N TRP A 325 13.21 14.15 24.61
CA TRP A 325 12.10 13.44 25.26
C TRP A 325 12.51 12.51 26.40
N GLY A 326 13.73 11.97 26.39
CA GLY A 326 14.25 11.02 27.38
C GLY A 326 15.41 11.54 28.23
N GLY A 327 15.88 12.78 28.00
CA GLY A 327 17.04 13.35 28.69
C GLY A 327 18.38 13.01 28.04
N ASN A 328 19.49 13.31 28.72
CA ASN A 328 20.84 13.07 28.18
C ASN A 328 21.28 11.60 28.28
N GLU A 329 20.62 10.82 29.12
CA GLU A 329 20.99 9.44 29.44
C GLU A 329 19.83 8.46 29.16
N PRO A 330 20.08 7.24 28.65
CA PRO A 330 19.03 6.23 28.44
C PRO A 330 18.25 5.88 29.72
N SER A 331 18.89 6.01 30.89
CA SER A 331 18.30 5.68 32.19
C SER A 331 17.10 6.57 32.55
N THR A 332 17.07 7.82 32.09
CA THR A 332 16.00 8.79 32.36
C THR A 332 14.82 8.69 31.39
N ALA A 333 14.96 7.92 30.32
CA ALA A 333 13.97 7.80 29.27
C ALA A 333 12.74 6.98 29.71
N LYS A 334 11.55 7.48 29.37
CA LYS A 334 10.25 6.85 29.67
C LYS A 334 9.41 6.74 28.41
N ALA A 335 8.60 5.67 28.31
CA ALA A 335 7.76 5.43 27.14
C ALA A 335 6.70 6.52 26.96
N GLU A 336 6.13 7.05 28.04
CA GLU A 336 5.13 8.10 27.98
C GLU A 336 5.68 9.39 27.35
N SER A 337 6.94 9.72 27.67
CA SER A 337 7.63 10.85 27.04
C SER A 337 7.88 10.61 25.56
N PHE A 338 8.22 9.37 25.17
CA PHE A 338 8.33 8.98 23.76
C PHE A 338 7.00 9.15 23.03
N VAL A 339 5.89 8.65 23.58
CA VAL A 339 4.56 8.76 22.96
C VAL A 339 4.20 10.22 22.70
N LYS A 340 4.40 11.09 23.70
CA LYS A 340 4.14 12.53 23.57
C LYS A 340 4.99 13.15 22.46
N GLN A 341 6.29 12.85 22.41
CA GLN A 341 7.19 13.35 21.38
C GLN A 341 6.83 12.81 19.99
N TYR A 342 6.53 11.51 19.90
CA TYR A 342 6.24 10.85 18.64
C TYR A 342 4.97 11.40 17.97
N LYS A 343 3.96 11.74 18.77
CA LYS A 343 2.76 12.43 18.26
C LYS A 343 3.02 13.86 17.81
N GLN A 344 4.04 14.54 18.33
CA GLN A 344 4.48 15.83 17.78
C GLN A 344 5.23 15.67 16.45
N LEU A 345 5.93 14.57 16.28
CA LEU A 345 6.61 14.21 15.02
C LEU A 345 5.63 13.73 13.95
N VAL A 346 4.55 13.05 14.38
CA VAL A 346 3.46 12.59 13.51
C VAL A 346 2.14 13.17 14.01
N PRO A 347 1.86 14.47 13.75
CA PRO A 347 0.69 15.18 14.30
C PRO A 347 -0.65 14.51 13.98
N LYS A 348 -0.74 13.78 12.87
CA LYS A 348 -1.94 13.04 12.49
C LYS A 348 -2.34 11.99 13.51
N LEU A 349 -1.39 11.40 14.23
CA LEU A 349 -1.67 10.43 15.31
C LEU A 349 -2.26 11.09 16.58
N ASP A 350 -2.27 12.42 16.66
CA ASP A 350 -2.87 13.19 17.75
C ASP A 350 -4.26 13.76 17.39
N GLN A 351 -4.77 13.52 16.18
CA GLN A 351 -6.11 13.94 15.72
C GLN A 351 -7.23 13.05 16.32
N ILE A 352 -7.22 12.90 17.64
CA ILE A 352 -8.14 12.03 18.38
C ILE A 352 -9.39 12.83 18.75
N THR A 353 -10.56 12.32 18.35
CA THR A 353 -11.86 12.90 18.70
C THR A 353 -12.71 11.85 19.41
N ASN A 354 -13.35 12.21 20.53
CA ASN A 354 -14.15 11.27 21.35
C ASN A 354 -13.38 9.98 21.72
N ASN A 355 -12.11 10.13 22.10
CA ASN A 355 -11.20 9.02 22.43
C ASN A 355 -10.90 8.04 21.28
N MET A 356 -11.18 8.43 20.03
CA MET A 356 -10.94 7.61 18.84
C MET A 356 -10.14 8.38 17.78
N LEU A 357 -9.18 7.71 17.16
CA LEU A 357 -8.50 8.14 15.95
C LEU A 357 -9.24 7.55 14.73
N ASN A 358 -9.60 8.39 13.76
CA ASN A 358 -10.17 7.94 12.50
C ASN A 358 -9.05 7.64 11.50
N LEU A 359 -8.90 6.38 11.10
CA LEU A 359 -7.82 5.92 10.24
C LEU A 359 -8.22 5.94 8.76
N ALA A 360 -9.47 5.60 8.45
CA ALA A 360 -9.99 5.66 7.10
C ALA A 360 -11.51 5.78 7.09
N THR A 361 -12.04 6.35 6.02
CA THR A 361 -13.46 6.30 5.67
C THR A 361 -13.57 5.69 4.28
N LEU A 362 -14.46 4.71 4.13
CA LEU A 362 -14.59 3.94 2.90
C LEU A 362 -16.05 3.66 2.54
N ALA A 363 -16.28 3.46 1.25
CA ALA A 363 -17.52 2.89 0.72
C ALA A 363 -17.30 1.42 0.33
N LEU A 364 -18.41 0.70 0.14
CA LEU A 364 -18.41 -0.71 -0.26
C LEU A 364 -19.00 -0.84 -1.65
N LYS A 365 -18.24 -1.45 -2.57
CA LYS A 365 -18.64 -1.64 -3.95
C LYS A 365 -19.49 -2.90 -4.10
N LEU A 366 -20.45 -2.86 -5.01
CA LEU A 366 -21.35 -3.98 -5.30
C LEU A 366 -20.82 -4.93 -6.36
N ASP A 367 -19.84 -4.49 -7.16
CA ASP A 367 -19.18 -5.26 -8.23
C ASP A 367 -18.40 -6.48 -7.74
N TYR A 368 -18.19 -6.61 -6.43
CA TYR A 368 -17.67 -7.82 -5.80
C TYR A 368 -18.69 -8.97 -5.75
N ILE A 369 -20.01 -8.68 -5.83
CA ILE A 369 -21.08 -9.65 -5.54
C ILE A 369 -21.85 -9.98 -6.82
N ASN A 370 -22.02 -11.27 -7.06
CA ASN A 370 -22.90 -11.78 -8.10
C ASN A 370 -24.08 -12.53 -7.48
N ILE A 371 -25.28 -12.33 -8.01
CA ILE A 371 -26.50 -13.06 -7.64
C ILE A 371 -26.99 -13.80 -8.88
N TYR A 372 -27.13 -15.12 -8.82
CA TYR A 372 -27.47 -15.99 -9.97
C TYR A 372 -26.65 -15.66 -11.24
N GLY A 373 -25.36 -15.36 -11.07
CA GLY A 373 -24.45 -14.98 -12.14
C GLY A 373 -24.46 -13.50 -12.55
N MET A 374 -25.50 -12.73 -12.20
CA MET A 374 -25.56 -11.28 -12.48
C MET A 374 -24.66 -10.51 -11.52
N THR A 375 -23.76 -9.68 -12.04
CA THR A 375 -22.99 -8.78 -11.18
C THR A 375 -23.84 -7.59 -10.74
N LEU A 376 -23.76 -7.23 -9.47
CA LEU A 376 -24.26 -5.94 -9.01
C LEU A 376 -23.22 -4.85 -9.33
N LYS A 377 -23.63 -3.59 -9.33
CA LYS A 377 -22.84 -2.39 -9.66
C LYS A 377 -23.21 -1.21 -8.77
N GLY A 378 -22.26 -0.30 -8.62
CA GLY A 378 -22.37 0.87 -7.75
C GLY A 378 -21.90 0.58 -6.32
N TYR A 379 -22.48 1.28 -5.36
CA TYR A 379 -22.11 1.21 -3.95
C TYR A 379 -23.28 0.75 -3.09
N MET A 380 -22.96 0.02 -2.01
CA MET A 380 -23.91 -0.25 -0.94
C MET A 380 -24.51 1.06 -0.43
N LYS A 381 -25.79 1.03 -0.11
CA LYS A 381 -26.50 2.18 0.48
C LYS A 381 -26.80 1.92 1.95
N ASP A 382 -27.17 2.93 2.72
CA ASP A 382 -27.65 2.74 4.09
C ASP A 382 -29.19 2.72 4.15
N SER A 383 -29.76 2.70 5.35
CA SER A 383 -31.21 2.75 5.57
C SER A 383 -31.88 4.03 5.04
N GLN A 384 -31.12 5.08 4.76
CA GLN A 384 -31.57 6.35 4.21
C GLN A 384 -31.38 6.42 2.69
N ASN A 385 -30.99 5.30 2.05
CA ASN A 385 -30.76 5.20 0.62
C ASN A 385 -29.63 6.13 0.11
N VAL A 386 -28.70 6.52 0.99
CA VAL A 386 -27.45 7.22 0.61
C VAL A 386 -26.29 6.24 0.60
N ILE A 387 -25.19 6.56 -0.10
CA ILE A 387 -24.00 5.70 -0.15
C ILE A 387 -23.53 5.41 1.28
N PHE A 388 -23.44 4.14 1.62
CA PHE A 388 -22.96 3.70 2.93
C PHE A 388 -21.47 4.03 3.09
N GLU A 389 -21.13 4.56 4.25
CA GLU A 389 -19.75 4.81 4.64
C GLU A 389 -19.41 4.08 5.94
N SER A 390 -18.32 3.32 5.89
CA SER A 390 -17.71 2.70 7.06
C SER A 390 -16.53 3.55 7.53
N ASN A 391 -16.48 3.78 8.84
CA ASN A 391 -15.37 4.47 9.49
C ASN A 391 -14.49 3.47 10.23
N VAL A 392 -13.22 3.40 9.83
CA VAL A 392 -12.21 2.55 10.42
C VAL A 392 -11.47 3.35 11.48
N ARG A 393 -11.56 2.91 12.74
CA ARG A 393 -11.08 3.69 13.89
C ARG A 393 -10.22 2.86 14.84
N LEU A 394 -9.38 3.54 15.60
CA LEU A 394 -8.57 2.98 16.68
C LEU A 394 -8.76 3.82 17.94
N SER A 395 -8.90 3.19 19.11
CA SER A 395 -8.99 3.95 20.36
C SER A 395 -7.66 4.61 20.70
N ALA A 396 -7.72 5.75 21.40
CA ALA A 396 -6.53 6.44 21.88
C ALA A 396 -5.64 5.53 22.74
N ASP A 397 -6.24 4.72 23.61
CA ASP A 397 -5.53 3.80 24.49
C ASP A 397 -4.81 2.70 23.71
N ALA A 398 -5.44 2.14 22.68
CA ALA A 398 -4.82 1.12 21.84
C ALA A 398 -3.65 1.70 21.03
N LEU A 399 -3.82 2.92 20.48
CA LEU A 399 -2.73 3.64 19.81
C LEU A 399 -1.57 3.91 20.78
N ASN A 400 -1.86 4.47 21.95
CA ASN A 400 -0.86 4.78 22.97
C ASN A 400 -0.14 3.51 23.46
N THR A 401 -0.84 2.38 23.54
CA THR A 401 -0.23 1.09 23.90
C THR A 401 0.82 0.68 22.87
N LYS A 402 0.51 0.72 21.57
CA LYS A 402 1.46 0.38 20.51
C LYS A 402 2.63 1.36 20.44
N LEU A 403 2.38 2.66 20.59
CA LEU A 403 3.44 3.68 20.63
C LEU A 403 4.34 3.54 21.87
N SER A 404 3.76 3.19 23.03
CA SER A 404 4.53 2.89 24.25
C SER A 404 5.40 1.65 24.08
N ASN A 405 4.89 0.59 23.42
CA ASN A 405 5.69 -0.58 23.10
C ASN A 405 6.87 -0.22 22.20
N PHE A 406 6.64 0.58 21.15
CA PHE A 406 7.71 1.09 20.28
C PHE A 406 8.75 1.91 21.06
N GLY A 407 8.31 2.83 21.93
CA GLY A 407 9.19 3.59 22.81
C GLY A 407 9.99 2.70 23.75
N ASN A 408 9.37 1.70 24.37
CA ASN A 408 10.04 0.73 25.26
C ASN A 408 11.10 -0.09 24.53
N LEU A 409 10.84 -0.51 23.28
CA LEU A 409 11.81 -1.22 22.45
C LEU A 409 13.06 -0.36 22.20
N ILE A 410 12.86 0.91 21.84
CA ILE A 410 13.94 1.89 21.64
C ILE A 410 14.72 2.12 22.93
N ILE A 411 14.02 2.44 24.04
CA ILE A 411 14.65 2.70 25.34
C ILE A 411 15.48 1.49 25.78
N THR A 412 14.96 0.28 25.60
CA THR A 412 15.65 -0.94 26.00
C THR A 412 16.89 -1.18 25.13
N PHE A 413 16.83 -0.92 23.83
CA PHE A 413 18.00 -0.94 22.96
C PHE A 413 19.07 0.07 23.41
N LEU A 414 18.67 1.31 23.71
CA LEU A 414 19.58 2.36 24.18
C LEU A 414 20.24 1.98 25.53
N LYS A 415 19.49 1.38 26.45
CA LYS A 415 19.99 0.91 27.75
C LYS A 415 20.91 -0.31 27.60
N PHE A 416 20.58 -1.24 26.70
CA PHE A 416 21.35 -2.46 26.48
C PHE A 416 22.81 -2.16 26.09
N TYR A 417 23.02 -1.10 25.30
CA TYR A 417 24.35 -0.64 24.89
C TYR A 417 24.82 0.62 25.64
N ASN A 418 24.13 1.04 26.71
CA ASN A 418 24.40 2.27 27.47
C ASN A 418 24.78 3.47 26.57
N ILE A 419 23.93 3.75 25.57
CA ILE A 419 24.26 4.69 24.50
C ILE A 419 24.22 6.13 25.02
N THR A 420 25.35 6.83 24.98
CA THR A 420 25.43 8.25 25.34
C THR A 420 25.77 9.13 24.14
N TYR A 421 25.38 10.40 24.18
CA TYR A 421 25.66 11.38 23.13
C TYR A 421 26.33 12.62 23.73
N ASP A 422 27.54 12.93 23.28
CA ASP A 422 28.35 14.04 23.80
C ASP A 422 28.14 15.38 23.05
N GLY A 423 27.21 15.41 22.10
CA GLY A 423 27.01 16.56 21.20
C GLY A 423 27.59 16.33 19.80
N ILE A 424 28.52 15.41 19.62
CA ILE A 424 29.19 15.14 18.34
C ILE A 424 29.19 13.64 18.00
N ARG A 425 29.30 12.77 19.01
CA ARG A 425 29.53 11.33 18.87
C ARG A 425 28.53 10.55 19.72
N PHE A 426 28.13 9.39 19.21
CA PHE A 426 27.39 8.39 19.98
C PHE A 426 28.38 7.35 20.51
N ASN A 427 28.38 7.13 21.81
CA ASN A 427 29.22 6.13 22.46
C ASN A 427 28.36 4.92 22.82
N PHE A 428 28.79 3.74 22.38
CA PHE A 428 28.13 2.47 22.63
C PHE A 428 29.05 1.63 23.52
N GLN A 429 28.53 1.19 24.66
CA GLN A 429 29.16 0.20 25.51
C GLN A 429 28.66 -1.19 25.11
N VAL A 430 29.55 -1.99 24.51
CA VAL A 430 29.24 -3.35 24.05
C VAL A 430 29.89 -4.34 25.02
N ASN A 431 29.38 -5.56 25.14
CA ASN A 431 30.10 -6.59 25.90
C ASN A 431 31.34 -7.08 25.12
N ALA A 432 32.30 -7.69 25.82
CA ALA A 432 33.56 -8.11 25.19
C ALA A 432 33.37 -9.12 24.05
N ILE A 433 32.38 -10.01 24.15
CA ILE A 433 32.14 -11.07 23.16
C ILE A 433 31.62 -10.46 21.85
N ASP A 434 30.62 -9.59 21.95
CA ASP A 434 30.02 -8.90 20.80
C ASP A 434 31.02 -7.92 20.18
N PHE A 435 31.83 -7.24 21.01
CA PHE A 435 32.90 -6.36 20.54
C PHE A 435 33.97 -7.14 19.75
N ASP A 436 34.43 -8.28 20.28
CA ASP A 436 35.35 -9.18 19.59
C ASP A 436 34.79 -9.66 18.25
N GLN A 437 33.49 -9.97 18.18
CA GLN A 437 32.84 -10.37 16.93
C GLN A 437 32.83 -9.23 15.90
N ILE A 438 32.57 -7.99 16.34
CA ILE A 438 32.55 -6.81 15.46
C ILE A 438 33.95 -6.51 14.92
N VAL A 439 34.96 -6.55 15.79
CA VAL A 439 36.36 -6.26 15.42
C VAL A 439 36.98 -7.39 14.57
N LYS A 440 36.80 -8.67 14.95
CA LYS A 440 37.40 -9.82 14.22
C LYS A 440 36.80 -10.03 12.84
N ASN A 441 35.53 -9.70 12.64
CA ASN A 441 34.86 -9.87 11.37
C ASN A 441 35.13 -8.75 10.36
N GLY A 442 35.90 -7.71 10.74
CA GLY A 442 36.22 -6.58 9.86
C GLY A 442 34.97 -5.92 9.29
N LEU A 443 33.91 -5.79 10.11
CA LEU A 443 32.62 -5.29 9.65
C LEU A 443 32.77 -3.86 9.12
N GLU A 444 32.34 -3.64 7.87
CA GLU A 444 32.29 -2.29 7.30
C GLU A 444 31.43 -1.38 8.20
N ASN A 445 31.84 -0.12 8.41
CA ASN A 445 31.15 0.86 9.27
C ASN A 445 29.62 0.92 9.05
N LYS A 446 29.17 0.73 7.81
CA LYS A 446 27.74 0.70 7.42
C LYS A 446 26.95 -0.54 7.89
N THR A 447 27.60 -1.52 8.52
CA THR A 447 26.96 -2.78 8.97
C THR A 447 26.93 -2.93 10.49
N ILE A 448 27.66 -2.10 11.23
CA ILE A 448 27.84 -2.23 12.68
C ILE A 448 26.51 -2.03 13.43
N LEU A 449 25.78 -0.93 13.18
CA LEU A 449 24.48 -0.70 13.85
C LEU A 449 23.45 -1.78 13.53
N LYS A 450 23.41 -2.23 12.27
CA LYS A 450 22.55 -3.34 11.85
C LYS A 450 22.92 -4.64 12.57
N THR A 451 24.20 -4.87 12.82
CA THR A 451 24.69 -6.04 13.57
C THR A 451 24.35 -5.92 15.05
N LEU A 452 24.59 -4.77 15.69
CA LEU A 452 24.19 -4.49 17.07
C LEU A 452 22.68 -4.65 17.27
N PHE A 453 21.87 -4.21 16.30
CA PHE A 453 20.44 -4.43 16.32
C PHE A 453 20.05 -5.91 16.29
N LYS A 454 20.69 -6.71 15.42
CA LYS A 454 20.45 -8.16 15.36
C LYS A 454 20.84 -8.85 16.67
N ILE A 455 22.01 -8.51 17.24
CA ILE A 455 22.47 -9.03 18.53
C ILE A 455 21.45 -8.71 19.63
N PHE A 456 21.01 -7.44 19.70
CA PHE A 456 19.98 -7.02 20.65
C PHE A 456 18.69 -7.85 20.48
N LYS A 457 18.16 -7.94 19.25
CA LYS A 457 16.92 -8.66 18.94
C LYS A 457 17.00 -10.15 19.28
N SER A 458 18.19 -10.74 19.14
CA SER A 458 18.47 -12.14 19.49
C SER A 458 18.82 -12.37 20.96
N SER A 459 19.09 -11.32 21.75
CA SER A 459 19.41 -11.46 23.17
C SER A 459 18.21 -11.85 24.03
N ASN A 460 18.46 -12.40 25.22
CA ASN A 460 17.40 -12.67 26.21
C ASN A 460 16.62 -11.42 26.62
N VAL A 461 17.27 -10.24 26.57
CA VAL A 461 16.60 -8.96 26.85
C VAL A 461 15.65 -8.61 25.71
N GLY A 462 16.08 -8.73 24.45
CA GLY A 462 15.28 -8.35 23.28
C GLY A 462 14.13 -9.31 22.99
N GLN A 463 14.35 -10.62 23.06
CA GLN A 463 13.34 -11.63 22.67
C GLN A 463 12.07 -11.59 23.54
N ASN A 464 12.16 -11.10 24.77
CA ASN A 464 11.05 -11.04 25.72
C ASN A 464 10.25 -9.73 25.64
N LEU A 465 10.60 -8.81 24.73
CA LEU A 465 9.90 -7.53 24.59
C LEU A 465 8.62 -7.68 23.78
N VAL A 466 7.56 -7.04 24.25
CA VAL A 466 6.28 -6.96 23.54
C VAL A 466 6.48 -6.27 22.18
N ASP A 467 5.85 -6.83 21.14
CA ASP A 467 5.94 -6.34 19.75
C ASP A 467 7.36 -6.33 19.14
N ILE A 468 8.32 -7.10 19.67
CA ILE A 468 9.67 -7.22 19.09
C ILE A 468 9.67 -7.70 17.63
N ASN A 469 8.63 -8.43 17.22
CA ASN A 469 8.42 -8.86 15.83
C ASN A 469 8.11 -7.69 14.87
N LEU A 470 7.53 -6.61 15.38
CA LEU A 470 7.26 -5.38 14.62
C LEU A 470 8.46 -4.43 14.60
N PHE A 471 9.38 -4.58 15.55
CA PHE A 471 10.55 -3.72 15.69
C PHE A 471 11.67 -4.13 14.74
N ASN A 472 12.07 -3.21 13.88
CA ASN A 472 13.06 -3.46 12.86
C ASN A 472 13.99 -2.25 12.68
N PHE A 473 15.02 -2.42 11.87
CA PHE A 473 16.07 -1.44 11.67
C PHE A 473 16.49 -1.37 10.21
N THR A 474 16.59 -0.16 9.70
CA THR A 474 17.17 0.12 8.38
C THR A 474 18.30 1.13 8.52
N GLN A 475 19.23 1.06 7.57
CA GLN A 475 20.33 2.00 7.46
C GLN A 475 20.46 2.36 5.98
N ALA A 476 20.34 3.65 5.65
CA ALA A 476 20.50 4.10 4.28
C ALA A 476 21.95 3.88 3.80
N ASN A 477 22.10 3.31 2.61
CA ASN A 477 23.39 3.18 1.92
C ASN A 477 23.57 4.39 0.99
N GLY A 478 23.90 5.59 1.49
CA GLY A 478 24.00 6.72 0.56
C GLY A 478 24.40 8.09 1.09
N TYR A 479 25.67 8.28 1.45
CA TYR A 479 26.57 9.37 1.05
C TYR A 479 27.95 9.05 1.67
N PRO A 480 29.06 9.11 0.94
CA PRO A 480 30.40 8.72 1.43
C PRO A 480 31.01 9.77 2.38
N GLY A 481 30.19 10.39 3.23
CA GLY A 481 30.67 11.34 4.23
C GLY A 481 31.09 10.61 5.50
N GLY A 482 32.33 10.12 5.52
CA GLY A 482 33.21 9.98 6.68
C GLY A 482 32.74 9.38 8.01
N ALA A 483 31.51 8.86 8.16
CA ALA A 483 31.06 8.29 9.42
C ALA A 483 31.87 7.03 9.73
N ASN A 484 32.72 7.15 10.73
CA ASN A 484 33.64 6.10 11.12
C ASN A 484 33.20 5.57 12.48
N PHE A 485 33.09 4.25 12.56
CA PHE A 485 33.16 3.62 13.87
C PHE A 485 34.63 3.57 14.25
N GLY A 486 34.92 4.17 15.39
CA GLY A 486 36.16 4.01 16.09
C GLY A 486 35.97 3.13 17.32
N PHE A 487 37.05 2.60 17.85
CA PHE A 487 37.05 1.97 19.16
C PHE A 487 38.24 2.45 19.99
N ASN A 488 38.05 2.49 21.31
CA ASN A 488 39.10 2.90 22.26
C ASN A 488 39.82 1.70 22.92
N GLY A 489 39.62 0.49 22.39
CA GLY A 489 40.23 -0.75 22.89
C GLY A 489 39.59 -1.35 24.16
N SER A 490 38.49 -0.78 24.66
CA SER A 490 37.85 -1.22 25.93
C SER A 490 36.35 -1.50 25.77
N ASN A 491 35.97 -2.32 24.79
CA ASN A 491 34.59 -2.67 24.45
C ASN A 491 33.66 -1.47 24.12
N HIS A 492 34.22 -0.30 23.86
CA HIS A 492 33.45 0.88 23.47
C HIS A 492 33.56 1.10 21.97
N LEU A 493 32.41 1.24 21.31
CA LEU A 493 32.30 1.69 19.94
C LEU A 493 31.89 3.16 19.93
N ILE A 494 32.60 3.96 19.14
CA ILE A 494 32.36 5.39 18.99
C ILE A 494 31.86 5.60 17.58
N PHE A 495 30.59 5.98 17.45
CA PHE A 495 30.01 6.39 16.19
C PHE A 495 30.14 7.90 16.05
N SER A 496 31.06 8.34 15.19
CA SER A 496 31.25 9.75 14.84
C SER A 496 30.76 9.98 13.42
N THR A 497 30.05 11.08 13.21
CA THR A 497 29.73 11.62 11.89
C THR A 497 30.58 12.88 11.67
N PRO A 498 31.89 12.77 11.39
CA PRO A 498 32.77 13.93 11.27
C PRO A 498 32.36 14.82 10.08
N ASP A 499 32.00 14.20 8.96
CA ASP A 499 31.53 14.91 7.77
C ASP A 499 30.03 15.21 7.82
N PRO A 500 29.57 16.25 7.12
CA PRO A 500 28.15 16.59 6.99
C PRO A 500 27.32 15.56 6.18
N GLY A 501 27.81 14.33 5.96
CA GLY A 501 27.05 13.24 5.36
C GLY A 501 26.18 12.52 6.37
N GLY A 502 24.85 12.68 6.27
CA GLY A 502 23.88 11.98 7.12
C GLY A 502 23.87 10.47 6.85
N PHE A 503 24.16 9.68 7.89
CA PHE A 503 23.73 8.29 7.92
C PHE A 503 22.38 8.19 8.65
N ASP A 504 21.36 7.75 7.93
CA ASP A 504 20.04 7.50 8.50
C ASP A 504 19.99 6.08 9.06
N ALA A 505 20.38 5.93 10.32
CA ALA A 505 20.10 4.74 11.10
C ALA A 505 18.74 4.90 11.78
N THR A 506 17.77 4.15 11.27
CA THR A 506 16.35 4.36 11.55
C THR A 506 15.73 3.09 12.09
N PHE A 507 15.11 3.22 13.25
CA PHE A 507 14.18 2.21 13.75
C PHE A 507 12.86 2.33 13.02
N TYR A 508 12.23 1.20 12.74
CA TYR A 508 10.89 1.20 12.21
C TYR A 508 10.01 0.16 12.87
N PHE A 509 8.70 0.45 12.90
CA PHE A 509 7.68 -0.31 13.62
C PHE A 509 6.47 -0.54 12.73
N GLY A 510 5.92 -1.76 12.79
CA GLY A 510 4.81 -2.21 11.95
C GLY A 510 5.27 -3.13 10.81
N ARG A 511 4.34 -3.46 9.91
CA ARG A 511 4.58 -4.32 8.75
C ARG A 511 4.35 -3.57 7.45
N SER A 512 5.19 -3.86 6.44
CA SER A 512 5.01 -3.31 5.10
C SER A 512 3.61 -3.60 4.55
N PRO A 513 2.96 -2.62 3.88
CA PRO A 513 3.45 -1.25 3.58
C PRO A 513 3.23 -0.21 4.70
N SER A 514 2.57 -0.57 5.81
CA SER A 514 2.31 0.32 6.95
C SER A 514 3.45 0.31 7.98
N ILE A 515 4.51 1.06 7.65
CA ILE A 515 5.69 1.20 8.48
C ILE A 515 5.80 2.62 9.03
N PHE A 516 6.13 2.74 10.32
CA PHE A 516 6.36 3.99 11.04
C PHE A 516 7.82 4.06 11.51
N TYR A 517 8.43 5.23 11.39
CA TYR A 517 9.88 5.41 11.49
C TYR A 517 10.27 6.34 12.63
N TYR A 518 11.45 6.07 13.18
CA TYR A 518 12.08 6.91 14.18
C TYR A 518 13.60 6.88 13.99
N THR A 519 14.20 8.04 13.76
CA THR A 519 15.63 8.18 13.38
C THR A 519 16.42 8.87 14.49
N PRO A 520 16.90 8.15 15.51
CA PRO A 520 17.58 8.78 16.65
C PRO A 520 19.05 9.16 16.39
N PHE A 521 19.67 8.61 15.35
CA PHE A 521 21.12 8.67 15.15
C PHE A 521 21.59 9.67 14.07
N GLN A 522 20.76 10.64 13.70
CA GLN A 522 21.10 11.57 12.62
C GLN A 522 21.89 12.81 13.11
N LYS A 523 22.90 13.21 12.33
CA LYS A 523 23.54 14.53 12.41
C LYS A 523 22.96 15.43 11.31
N PHE A 524 22.44 16.59 11.70
CA PHE A 524 21.91 17.58 10.77
C PHE A 524 23.01 18.55 10.33
N PHE A 525 22.88 19.06 9.10
CA PHE A 525 23.58 20.24 8.62
C PHE A 525 23.18 21.45 9.48
N GLY A 526 23.94 21.70 10.55
CA GLY A 526 23.87 22.99 11.23
C GLY A 526 24.66 24.00 10.43
N THR A 527 23.98 25.02 9.89
CA THR A 527 24.59 26.28 9.48
C THR A 527 25.57 26.76 10.56
N ASN A 528 26.84 26.87 10.18
CA ASN A 528 27.94 27.63 10.79
C ASN A 528 27.85 27.93 12.30
N ASN A 529 28.77 27.33 13.10
CA ASN A 529 29.60 28.01 14.12
C ASN A 529 30.08 27.14 15.31
N GLU A 530 30.26 25.83 15.15
CA GLU A 530 31.05 25.07 16.14
C GLU A 530 32.30 24.49 15.47
N VAL A 531 33.42 25.18 15.69
CA VAL A 531 34.77 24.72 15.32
C VAL A 531 35.10 23.49 16.17
N ILE A 532 35.36 22.36 15.52
CA ILE A 532 35.75 21.10 16.16
C ILE A 532 37.28 21.02 16.15
N PRO A 533 37.96 20.80 17.30
CA PRO A 533 39.37 20.42 17.29
C PRO A 533 39.50 18.96 16.80
N GLU A 534 40.15 18.78 15.67
CA GLU A 534 40.78 17.49 15.35
C GLU A 534 41.92 17.26 16.37
N ASP A 535 42.14 15.99 16.72
CA ASP A 535 43.26 15.51 17.55
C ASP A 535 43.13 15.63 19.07
N GLN A 536 42.11 14.98 19.65
CA GLN A 536 42.27 14.35 20.97
C GLN A 536 41.58 12.98 20.96
N TYR A 537 42.21 12.01 21.62
CA TYR A 537 41.79 10.61 21.84
C TYR A 537 42.17 9.63 20.72
N GLY A 538 43.14 8.75 21.04
CA GLY A 538 43.71 7.71 20.18
C GLY A 538 42.71 6.62 19.77
N VAL A 539 41.84 6.98 18.84
CA VAL A 539 40.82 6.12 18.25
C VAL A 539 41.43 5.40 17.04
N GLN A 540 41.48 4.07 17.08
CA GLN A 540 41.81 3.28 15.88
C GLN A 540 40.57 3.20 14.98
N LYS A 541 40.73 3.52 13.70
CA LYS A 541 39.68 3.39 12.68
C LYS A 541 39.53 1.91 12.32
N VAL A 542 38.29 1.43 12.23
CA VAL A 542 37.94 0.10 11.69
C VAL A 542 38.00 0.14 10.17
#